data_AF-A0AAV5U2V5-F1
#
_entry.id   AF-A0AAV5U2V5-F1
#
_cell.length_a   1.000
_cell.length_b   1.000
_cell.length_c   1.000
_cell.angle_alpha   90.00
_cell.angle_beta   90.00
_cell.angle_gamma   90.00
#
_symmetry.space_group_name_H-M   'P 1'
#
loop_
_entity.id
_entity.type
_entity.pdbx_description
1 polymer ?
#
loop_
_entity_poly.entity_id
_entity_poly.type
_entity_poly.pdbx_seq_one_letter_code
_entity_poly.pdbx_strand_id
1 'polypeptide(L)'
;MDLKLILKNGKKLLASGQFKEAYVLLKEAIDGEANYLLLCYFALAASNVDKMEEAMEMYGRAVDMDPKSLTAWQGLHKLYSGKKVPVEERALECVDILLKESEDSKKEAFLKDRRRYIMELRKWSCLTKDDLDNERDAIPSILKSIISEEKELSADETNTCSLCFSILGNDLTFETALLKAILMYKSGSYSSWSVCVSDNRVDRANKWIVEKRRLAMAIQYMMDGEIKSEWRELIEDGN
;
A
#
# COMPACT_ATOMS: atom_id res chain seq x y z
N MET A 1 -9.71 40.16 -18.85
CA MET A 1 -11.06 39.72 -18.41
C MET A 1 -11.14 39.81 -16.89
N ASP A 2 -12.31 40.10 -16.34
CA ASP A 2 -12.51 40.12 -14.88
C ASP A 2 -12.52 38.68 -14.33
N LEU A 3 -11.51 38.32 -13.53
CA LEU A 3 -11.37 37.01 -12.88
C LEU A 3 -12.63 36.60 -12.11
N LYS A 4 -13.31 37.54 -11.45
CA LYS A 4 -14.55 37.25 -10.71
C LYS A 4 -15.66 36.77 -11.64
N LEU A 5 -15.79 37.39 -12.81
CA LEU A 5 -16.77 37.00 -13.81
C LEU A 5 -16.45 35.63 -14.41
N ILE A 6 -15.17 35.35 -14.69
CA ILE A 6 -14.72 34.04 -15.16
C ILE A 6 -15.05 32.96 -14.13
N LEU A 7 -14.72 33.16 -12.86
CA LEU A 7 -15.00 32.19 -11.79
C LEU A 7 -16.51 31.95 -11.64
N LYS A 8 -17.33 33.00 -11.71
CA LYS A 8 -18.79 32.89 -11.64
C LYS A 8 -19.35 32.09 -12.83
N ASN A 9 -18.91 32.39 -14.04
CA ASN A 9 -19.35 31.71 -15.25
C ASN A 9 -18.86 30.27 -15.30
N GLY A 10 -17.59 30.03 -15.01
CA GLY A 10 -16.99 28.70 -14.92
C GLY A 10 -17.72 27.81 -13.90
N LYS A 11 -17.99 28.33 -12.70
CA LYS A 11 -18.78 27.62 -11.69
C LYS A 11 -20.19 27.28 -12.19
N LYS A 12 -20.85 28.22 -12.89
CA LYS A 12 -22.18 27.99 -13.46
C LYS A 12 -22.16 26.88 -14.52
N LEU A 13 -21.21 26.92 -15.46
CA LEU A 13 -21.04 25.91 -16.50
C LEU A 13 -20.77 24.52 -15.90
N LEU A 14 -19.88 24.44 -14.91
CA LEU A 14 -19.60 23.22 -14.16
C LEU A 14 -20.84 22.65 -13.47
N ALA A 15 -21.62 23.51 -12.79
CA ALA A 15 -22.85 23.12 -12.12
C ALA A 15 -23.96 22.66 -13.10
N SER A 16 -23.95 23.19 -14.33
CA SER A 16 -24.87 22.81 -15.41
C SER A 16 -24.37 21.61 -16.23
N GLY A 17 -23.23 21.01 -15.90
CA GLY A 17 -22.66 19.87 -16.64
C GLY A 17 -22.06 20.21 -18.01
N GLN A 18 -21.93 21.50 -18.33
CA GLN A 18 -21.35 22.01 -19.58
C GLN A 18 -19.82 22.03 -19.48
N PHE A 19 -19.22 20.83 -19.38
CA PHE A 19 -17.81 20.68 -19.06
C PHE A 19 -16.88 21.12 -20.20
N LYS A 20 -17.28 20.96 -21.46
CA LYS A 20 -16.48 21.37 -22.62
C LYS A 20 -16.39 22.89 -22.70
N GLU A 21 -17.51 23.58 -22.52
CA GLU A 21 -17.59 25.03 -22.49
C GLU A 21 -16.83 25.60 -21.29
N ALA A 22 -16.98 24.96 -20.11
CA ALA A 22 -16.21 25.32 -18.93
C ALA A 22 -14.71 25.17 -19.18
N TYR A 23 -14.28 24.07 -19.79
CA TYR A 23 -12.87 23.82 -20.09
C TYR A 23 -12.28 24.91 -20.99
N VAL A 24 -12.95 25.27 -22.09
CA VAL A 24 -12.47 26.32 -23.01
C VAL A 24 -12.36 27.67 -22.28
N LEU A 25 -13.44 28.10 -21.59
CA LEU A 25 -13.46 29.37 -20.86
C LEU A 25 -12.35 29.46 -19.80
N LEU A 26 -12.17 28.38 -19.04
CA LEU A 26 -11.21 28.34 -17.94
C LEU A 26 -9.77 28.21 -18.43
N LYS A 27 -9.53 27.53 -19.56
CA LYS A 27 -8.21 27.43 -20.19
C LYS A 27 -7.71 28.78 -20.66
N GLU A 28 -8.55 29.55 -21.35
CA GLU A 28 -8.21 30.91 -21.80
C GLU A 28 -7.90 31.87 -20.64
N ALA A 29 -8.42 31.58 -19.45
CA ALA A 29 -8.23 32.42 -18.27
C ALA A 29 -6.93 32.15 -17.49
N ILE A 30 -6.31 30.98 -17.66
CA ILE A 30 -5.14 30.56 -16.89
C ILE A 30 -3.86 31.32 -17.27
N ASP A 31 -3.82 31.90 -18.47
CA ASP A 31 -2.65 32.61 -19.02
C ASP A 31 -2.41 34.00 -18.39
N GLY A 32 -3.30 34.48 -17.51
CA GLY A 32 -3.23 35.80 -16.89
C GLY A 32 -2.76 35.78 -15.43
N GLU A 33 -3.71 35.64 -14.50
CA GLU A 33 -3.47 35.51 -13.06
C GLU A 33 -4.13 34.23 -12.56
N ALA A 34 -3.32 33.21 -12.27
CA ALA A 34 -3.82 31.96 -11.75
C ALA A 34 -4.25 32.12 -10.28
N ASN A 35 -5.53 31.90 -10.01
CA ASN A 35 -6.09 31.79 -8.66
C ASN A 35 -6.36 30.30 -8.36
N TYR A 36 -6.17 29.84 -7.13
CA TYR A 36 -6.36 28.43 -6.79
C TYR A 36 -7.77 27.91 -7.16
N LEU A 37 -8.82 28.74 -7.01
CA LEU A 37 -10.19 28.37 -7.41
C LEU A 37 -10.32 28.22 -8.93
N LEU A 38 -9.64 29.08 -9.69
CA LEU A 38 -9.62 28.98 -11.16
C LEU A 38 -8.97 27.66 -11.58
N LEU A 39 -7.83 27.33 -10.96
CA LEU A 39 -7.13 26.07 -11.19
C LEU A 39 -8.00 24.86 -10.81
N CYS A 40 -8.68 24.88 -9.67
CA CYS A 40 -9.61 23.83 -9.26
C CYS A 40 -10.78 23.65 -10.23
N TYR A 41 -11.38 24.75 -10.69
CA TYR A 41 -12.49 24.69 -11.66
C TYR A 41 -12.01 24.15 -13.01
N PHE A 42 -10.85 24.60 -13.47
CA PHE A 42 -10.27 24.10 -14.71
C PHE A 42 -9.94 22.61 -14.60
N ALA A 43 -9.32 22.19 -13.51
CA ALA A 43 -9.01 20.79 -13.24
C ALA A 43 -10.28 19.92 -13.20
N LEU A 44 -11.36 20.42 -12.59
CA LEU A 44 -12.64 19.74 -12.59
C LEU A 44 -13.21 19.62 -14.01
N ALA A 45 -13.19 20.70 -14.80
CA ALA A 45 -13.64 20.65 -16.20
C ALA A 45 -12.81 19.65 -17.01
N ALA A 46 -11.48 19.74 -16.94
CA ALA A 46 -10.51 18.85 -17.59
C ALA A 46 -10.78 17.38 -17.26
N SER A 47 -11.02 17.05 -15.98
CA SER A 47 -11.30 15.68 -15.54
C SER A 47 -12.64 15.10 -16.03
N ASN A 48 -13.58 15.96 -16.46
CA ASN A 48 -14.87 15.54 -17.03
C ASN A 48 -14.85 15.53 -18.57
N VAL A 49 -13.78 16.04 -19.20
CA VAL A 49 -13.54 15.94 -20.64
C VAL A 49 -12.37 14.99 -20.96
N ASP A 50 -12.07 14.08 -20.02
CA ASP A 50 -11.03 13.05 -20.11
C ASP A 50 -9.60 13.58 -20.36
N LYS A 51 -9.31 14.79 -19.88
CA LYS A 51 -7.95 15.37 -19.83
C LYS A 51 -7.35 15.18 -18.45
N MET A 52 -7.02 13.93 -18.10
CA MET A 52 -6.61 13.57 -16.73
C MET A 52 -5.25 14.13 -16.34
N GLU A 53 -4.29 14.17 -17.26
CA GLU A 53 -2.95 14.73 -17.03
C GLU A 53 -3.04 16.23 -16.71
N GLU A 54 -3.81 16.98 -17.51
CA GLU A 54 -4.08 18.40 -17.25
C GLU A 54 -4.82 18.59 -15.93
N ALA A 55 -5.81 17.73 -15.61
CA ALA A 55 -6.51 17.81 -14.34
C ALA A 55 -5.58 17.60 -13.14
N MET A 56 -4.67 16.63 -13.21
CA MET A 56 -3.66 16.41 -12.16
C MET A 56 -2.73 17.60 -12.01
N GLU A 57 -2.21 18.12 -13.12
CA GLU A 57 -1.29 19.26 -13.09
C GLU A 57 -1.96 20.48 -12.44
N MET A 58 -3.22 20.73 -12.78
CA MET A 58 -3.94 21.93 -12.33
C MET A 58 -4.37 21.82 -10.88
N TYR A 59 -4.83 20.66 -10.43
CA TYR A 59 -5.04 20.46 -9.00
C TYR A 59 -3.72 20.48 -8.20
N GLY A 60 -2.63 19.94 -8.77
CA GLY A 60 -1.28 20.02 -8.20
C GLY A 60 -0.84 21.46 -7.98
N ARG A 61 -0.94 22.29 -9.01
CA ARG A 61 -0.68 23.74 -8.91
C ARG A 61 -1.61 24.43 -7.92
N ALA A 62 -2.86 24.00 -7.80
CA ALA A 62 -3.81 24.56 -6.85
C ALA A 62 -3.43 24.25 -5.39
N VAL A 63 -2.96 23.03 -5.09
CA VAL A 63 -2.48 22.68 -3.75
C VAL A 63 -1.18 23.38 -3.41
N ASP A 64 -0.26 23.55 -4.37
CA ASP A 64 0.99 24.29 -4.17
C ASP A 64 0.72 25.79 -3.90
N MET A 65 -0.33 26.33 -4.52
CA MET A 65 -0.73 27.73 -4.36
C MET A 65 -1.46 28.01 -3.04
N ASP A 66 -2.38 27.13 -2.62
CA ASP A 66 -3.06 27.21 -1.34
C ASP A 66 -3.16 25.82 -0.67
N PRO A 67 -2.14 25.42 0.10
CA PRO A 67 -2.13 24.13 0.78
C PRO A 67 -3.24 23.95 1.81
N LYS A 68 -3.85 25.05 2.29
CA LYS A 68 -4.93 25.02 3.29
C LYS A 68 -6.30 24.78 2.65
N SER A 69 -6.40 24.91 1.33
CA SER A 69 -7.65 24.73 0.62
C SER A 69 -7.95 23.24 0.39
N LEU A 70 -8.88 22.70 1.18
CA LEU A 70 -9.33 21.31 1.02
C LEU A 70 -9.98 21.03 -0.33
N THR A 71 -10.45 22.05 -1.05
CA THR A 71 -11.07 21.87 -2.38
C THR A 71 -10.10 21.26 -3.39
N ALA A 72 -8.83 21.69 -3.39
CA ALA A 72 -7.83 21.18 -4.31
C ALA A 72 -7.43 19.74 -3.94
N TRP A 73 -7.22 19.47 -2.64
CA TRP A 73 -6.95 18.13 -2.12
C TRP A 73 -8.08 17.12 -2.40
N GLN A 74 -9.34 17.54 -2.22
CA GLN A 74 -10.51 16.73 -2.57
C GLN A 74 -10.56 16.42 -4.07
N GLY A 75 -10.18 17.39 -4.90
CA GLY A 75 -10.04 17.23 -6.35
C GLY A 75 -9.02 16.16 -6.72
N LEU A 76 -7.79 16.27 -6.21
CA LEU A 76 -6.73 15.26 -6.40
C LEU A 76 -7.17 13.88 -5.90
N HIS A 77 -7.68 13.81 -4.67
CA HIS A 77 -8.13 12.56 -4.09
C HIS A 77 -9.20 11.88 -4.95
N LYS A 78 -10.14 12.64 -5.52
CA LYS A 78 -11.17 12.10 -6.42
C LYS A 78 -10.59 11.50 -7.71
N LEU A 79 -9.48 12.04 -8.21
CA LEU A 79 -8.79 11.46 -9.37
C LEU A 79 -8.14 10.11 -9.00
N TYR A 80 -7.40 10.06 -7.89
CA TYR A 80 -6.77 8.82 -7.42
C TYR A 80 -7.81 7.76 -7.02
N SER A 81 -8.84 8.14 -6.24
CA SER A 81 -9.83 7.20 -5.73
C SER A 81 -10.74 6.65 -6.83
N GLY A 82 -11.00 7.46 -7.85
CA GLY A 82 -11.69 7.05 -9.06
C GLY A 82 -10.84 6.20 -10.01
N LYS A 83 -9.58 5.89 -9.67
CA LYS A 83 -8.61 5.18 -10.54
C LYS A 83 -8.45 5.84 -11.92
N LYS A 84 -8.66 7.16 -11.99
CA LYS A 84 -8.53 7.93 -13.23
C LYS A 84 -7.06 8.20 -13.57
N VAL A 85 -6.20 8.09 -12.57
CA VAL A 85 -4.77 8.38 -12.63
C VAL A 85 -4.02 7.34 -11.79
N PRO A 86 -2.76 7.03 -12.11
CA PRO A 86 -1.96 6.10 -11.31
C PRO A 86 -1.75 6.65 -9.89
N VAL A 87 -1.72 5.74 -8.92
CA VAL A 87 -1.40 6.10 -7.54
C VAL A 87 0.08 6.44 -7.45
N GLU A 88 0.38 7.63 -6.94
CA GLU A 88 1.71 8.12 -6.64
C GLU A 88 1.81 8.53 -5.17
N GLU A 89 3.00 8.89 -4.68
CA GLU A 89 3.19 9.23 -3.26
C GLU A 89 2.28 10.36 -2.77
N ARG A 90 2.00 11.32 -3.65
CA ARG A 90 1.09 12.44 -3.37
C ARG A 90 -0.34 11.98 -3.05
N ALA A 91 -0.77 10.80 -3.50
CA ALA A 91 -2.07 10.25 -3.13
C ALA A 91 -2.17 9.98 -1.61
N LEU A 92 -1.08 9.56 -0.98
CA LEU A 92 -1.00 9.37 0.47
C LEU A 92 -1.08 10.71 1.21
N GLU A 93 -0.36 11.73 0.72
CA GLU A 93 -0.45 13.08 1.27
C GLU A 93 -1.89 13.63 1.19
N CYS A 94 -2.54 13.47 0.02
CA CYS A 94 -3.92 13.90 -0.18
C CYS A 94 -4.86 13.27 0.85
N VAL A 95 -4.81 11.94 1.00
CA VAL A 95 -5.73 11.24 1.90
C VAL A 95 -5.43 11.53 3.37
N ASP A 96 -4.16 11.70 3.75
CA ASP A 96 -3.76 12.03 5.11
C ASP A 96 -4.23 13.44 5.51
N ILE A 97 -4.17 14.42 4.60
CA ILE A 97 -4.73 15.77 4.81
C ILE A 97 -6.25 15.69 4.98
N LEU A 98 -6.93 14.96 4.10
CA LEU A 98 -8.38 14.83 4.17
C LEU A 98 -8.85 14.09 5.42
N LEU A 99 -8.10 13.07 5.88
CA LEU A 99 -8.38 12.35 7.13
C LEU A 99 -8.33 13.28 8.34
N LYS A 100 -7.32 14.16 8.41
CA LYS A 100 -7.16 15.12 9.52
C LYS A 100 -8.33 16.09 9.66
N GLU A 101 -8.85 16.57 8.54
CA GLU A 101 -9.94 17.56 8.49
C GLU A 101 -11.34 16.94 8.42
N SER A 102 -11.44 15.62 8.23
CA SER A 102 -12.72 14.94 8.10
C SER A 102 -13.39 14.62 9.44
N GLU A 103 -14.71 14.73 9.48
CA GLU A 103 -15.54 14.16 10.53
C GLU A 103 -15.44 12.62 10.54
N ASP A 104 -15.61 12.00 11.71
CA ASP A 104 -15.44 10.55 11.88
C ASP A 104 -16.31 9.71 10.93
N SER A 105 -17.50 10.22 10.58
CA SER A 105 -18.43 9.56 9.64
C SER A 105 -17.85 9.31 8.23
N LYS A 106 -16.83 10.08 7.83
CA LYS A 106 -16.20 10.00 6.50
C LYS A 106 -14.79 9.40 6.53
N LYS A 107 -14.22 9.16 7.72
CA LYS A 107 -12.84 8.67 7.86
C LYS A 107 -12.66 7.28 7.28
N GLU A 108 -13.62 6.36 7.44
CA GLU A 108 -13.45 4.98 6.96
C GLU A 108 -13.27 4.90 5.43
N ALA A 109 -13.97 5.73 4.67
CA ALA A 109 -13.79 5.78 3.22
C ALA A 109 -12.36 6.19 2.85
N PHE A 110 -11.82 7.21 3.52
CA PHE A 110 -10.45 7.65 3.33
C PHE A 110 -9.42 6.62 3.84
N LEU A 111 -9.66 5.95 4.96
CA LEU A 111 -8.78 4.89 5.46
C LEU A 111 -8.71 3.73 4.46
N LYS A 112 -9.83 3.33 3.88
CA LYS A 112 -9.87 2.32 2.81
C LYS A 112 -9.06 2.75 1.59
N ASP A 113 -9.24 3.99 1.12
CA ASP A 113 -8.46 4.52 0.00
C ASP A 113 -6.95 4.58 0.35
N ARG A 114 -6.61 4.98 1.58
CA ARG A 114 -5.23 5.01 2.10
C ARG A 114 -4.59 3.62 2.10
N ARG A 115 -5.28 2.59 2.61
CA ARG A 115 -4.81 1.19 2.59
C ARG A 115 -4.53 0.73 1.16
N ARG A 116 -5.46 0.98 0.24
CA ARG A 116 -5.25 0.69 -1.19
C ARG A 116 -4.01 1.39 -1.73
N TYR A 117 -3.84 2.69 -1.49
CA TYR A 117 -2.68 3.43 -1.99
C TYR A 117 -1.36 2.88 -1.45
N ILE A 118 -1.31 2.52 -0.16
CA ILE A 118 -0.13 1.89 0.43
C ILE A 118 0.21 0.57 -0.26
N MET A 119 -0.80 -0.26 -0.55
CA MET A 119 -0.62 -1.54 -1.24
C MET A 119 -0.13 -1.37 -2.69
N GLU A 120 -0.72 -0.45 -3.45
CA GLU A 120 -0.32 -0.17 -4.84
C GLU A 120 1.11 0.39 -4.92
N LEU A 121 1.49 1.24 -3.96
CA LEU A 121 2.84 1.79 -3.85
C LEU A 121 3.84 0.84 -3.18
N ARG A 122 3.37 -0.31 -2.64
CA ARG A 122 4.17 -1.27 -1.87
C ARG A 122 4.89 -0.65 -0.67
N LYS A 123 4.30 0.36 -0.04
CA LYS A 123 4.83 1.04 1.16
C LYS A 123 4.42 0.33 2.44
N TRP A 124 4.79 -0.96 2.55
CA TRP A 124 4.31 -1.87 3.60
C TRP A 124 4.51 -1.38 5.03
N SER A 125 5.56 -0.59 5.28
CA SER A 125 5.85 0.01 6.58
C SER A 125 4.82 1.03 7.04
N CYS A 126 3.99 1.55 6.13
CA CYS A 126 2.91 2.49 6.44
C CYS A 126 1.61 1.81 6.90
N LEU A 127 1.50 0.48 6.80
CA LEU A 127 0.34 -0.29 7.26
C LEU A 127 0.38 -0.48 8.77
N THR A 128 -0.69 -0.06 9.44
CA THR A 128 -0.89 -0.32 10.87
C THR A 128 -1.46 -1.73 11.09
N LYS A 129 -1.49 -2.17 12.35
CA LYS A 129 -2.17 -3.42 12.72
C LYS A 129 -3.65 -3.40 12.33
N ASP A 130 -4.34 -2.29 12.62
CA ASP A 130 -5.75 -2.11 12.27
C ASP A 130 -5.97 -2.15 10.74
N ASP A 131 -5.05 -1.56 9.98
CA ASP A 131 -5.11 -1.63 8.51
C ASP A 131 -5.04 -3.08 8.01
N LEU A 132 -4.12 -3.86 8.56
CA LEU A 132 -3.93 -5.27 8.19
C LEU A 132 -5.05 -6.17 8.71
N ASP A 133 -5.64 -5.87 9.86
CA ASP A 133 -6.82 -6.57 10.39
C ASP A 133 -8.03 -6.37 9.45
N ASN A 134 -8.22 -5.14 8.96
CA ASN A 134 -9.27 -4.82 7.97
C ASN A 134 -9.01 -5.44 6.58
N GLU A 135 -7.74 -5.58 6.19
CA GLU A 135 -7.33 -6.13 4.89
C GLU A 135 -6.71 -7.53 5.02
N ARG A 136 -7.25 -8.36 5.94
CA ARG A 136 -6.67 -9.68 6.28
C ARG A 136 -6.46 -10.58 5.06
N ASP A 137 -7.37 -10.53 4.10
CA ASP A 137 -7.30 -11.33 2.87
C ASP A 137 -6.13 -10.94 1.95
N ALA A 138 -5.61 -9.71 2.07
CA ALA A 138 -4.46 -9.24 1.30
C ALA A 138 -3.13 -9.70 1.91
N ILE A 139 -3.10 -10.11 3.19
CA ILE A 139 -1.87 -10.45 3.92
C ILE A 139 -1.01 -11.49 3.19
N PRO A 140 -1.54 -12.61 2.65
CA PRO A 140 -0.71 -13.59 1.93
C PRO A 140 0.01 -12.97 0.72
N SER A 141 -0.67 -12.10 -0.03
CA SER A 141 -0.09 -11.39 -1.18
C SER A 141 1.01 -10.42 -0.75
N ILE A 142 0.78 -9.67 0.34
CA ILE A 142 1.77 -8.77 0.93
C ILE A 142 3.02 -9.55 1.34
N LEU A 143 2.85 -10.63 2.11
CA LEU A 143 3.95 -11.49 2.57
C LEU A 143 4.77 -12.03 1.40
N LYS A 144 4.10 -12.53 0.35
CA LYS A 144 4.75 -13.04 -0.86
C LYS A 144 5.53 -11.98 -1.64
N SER A 145 5.06 -10.73 -1.60
CA SER A 145 5.78 -9.61 -2.23
C SER A 145 7.03 -9.18 -1.47
N ILE A 146 7.08 -9.44 -0.17
CA ILE A 146 8.17 -9.02 0.73
C ILE A 146 9.21 -10.11 0.89
N ILE A 147 8.78 -11.34 1.18
CA ILE A 147 9.62 -12.47 1.59
C ILE A 147 10.01 -13.30 0.37
N SER A 148 11.31 -13.50 0.18
CA SER A 148 11.85 -14.50 -0.73
C SER A 148 13.09 -15.17 -0.13
N GLU A 149 13.49 -16.32 -0.68
CA GLU A 149 14.64 -17.09 -0.20
C GLU A 149 15.96 -16.32 -0.37
N GLU A 150 16.06 -15.52 -1.43
CA GLU A 150 17.28 -14.81 -1.85
C GLU A 150 17.38 -13.42 -1.25
N LYS A 151 16.25 -12.76 -0.99
CA LYS A 151 16.20 -11.37 -0.53
C LYS A 151 16.59 -11.25 0.94
N GLU A 152 17.37 -10.23 1.27
CA GLU A 152 17.56 -9.75 2.63
C GLU A 152 16.44 -8.79 3.00
N LEU A 153 15.84 -8.98 4.18
CA LEU A 153 14.73 -8.17 4.65
C LEU A 153 15.26 -6.96 5.43
N SER A 154 14.75 -5.78 5.10
CA SER A 154 14.95 -4.60 5.95
C SER A 154 14.25 -4.75 7.29
N ALA A 155 14.59 -3.89 8.26
CA ALA A 155 13.93 -3.87 9.57
C ALA A 155 12.42 -3.57 9.43
N ASP A 156 12.06 -2.64 8.55
CA ASP A 156 10.67 -2.26 8.29
C ASP A 156 9.88 -3.41 7.68
N GLU A 157 10.43 -4.10 6.68
CA GLU A 157 9.80 -5.29 6.10
C GLU A 157 9.64 -6.42 7.10
N THR A 158 10.67 -6.66 7.93
CA THR A 158 10.62 -7.65 9.02
C THR A 158 9.50 -7.32 10.01
N ASN A 159 9.35 -6.04 10.36
CA ASN A 159 8.28 -5.57 11.23
C ASN A 159 6.91 -5.79 10.60
N THR A 160 6.71 -5.36 9.34
CA THR A 160 5.43 -5.57 8.65
C THR A 160 5.07 -7.05 8.55
N CYS A 161 6.02 -7.92 8.17
CA CYS A 161 5.77 -9.36 8.13
C CYS A 161 5.43 -9.93 9.52
N SER A 162 6.08 -9.45 10.58
CA SER A 162 5.77 -9.86 11.95
C SER A 162 4.36 -9.44 12.36
N LEU A 163 3.91 -8.22 12.01
CA LEU A 163 2.53 -7.78 12.21
C LEU A 163 1.55 -8.69 11.44
N CYS A 164 1.80 -8.95 10.16
CA CYS A 164 1.01 -9.86 9.33
C CYS A 164 0.85 -11.24 9.99
N PHE A 165 1.94 -11.85 10.46
CA PHE A 165 1.87 -13.15 11.14
C PHE A 165 1.21 -13.09 12.52
N SER A 166 1.26 -11.95 13.21
CA SER A 166 0.52 -11.76 14.47
C SER A 166 -1.00 -11.75 14.26
N ILE A 167 -1.45 -11.28 13.09
CA ILE A 167 -2.87 -11.21 12.70
C ILE A 167 -3.36 -12.57 12.20
N LEU A 168 -2.59 -13.23 11.34
CA LEU A 168 -2.92 -14.60 10.89
C LEU A 168 -2.91 -15.59 12.06
N GLY A 169 -2.00 -15.44 13.02
CA GLY A 169 -1.89 -16.33 14.17
C GLY A 169 -1.63 -17.77 13.74
N ASN A 170 -2.60 -18.65 14.01
CA ASN A 170 -2.58 -20.07 13.63
C ASN A 170 -3.29 -20.36 12.31
N ASP A 171 -3.92 -19.39 11.69
CA ASP A 171 -4.62 -19.55 10.42
C ASP A 171 -3.62 -19.39 9.26
N LEU A 172 -2.75 -20.38 9.10
CA LEU A 172 -1.70 -20.41 8.09
C LEU A 172 -1.97 -21.51 7.06
N THR A 173 -1.98 -21.12 5.80
CA THR A 173 -1.86 -22.03 4.65
C THR A 173 -0.44 -22.60 4.54
N PHE A 174 -0.24 -23.65 3.74
CA PHE A 174 1.10 -24.19 3.46
C PHE A 174 2.07 -23.11 2.93
N GLU A 175 1.58 -22.22 2.06
CA GLU A 175 2.38 -21.11 1.50
C GLU A 175 2.77 -20.09 2.58
N THR A 176 1.82 -19.64 3.40
CA THR A 176 2.12 -18.66 4.47
C THR A 176 2.94 -19.26 5.61
N ALA A 177 2.81 -20.56 5.89
CA ALA A 177 3.67 -21.28 6.81
C ALA A 177 5.12 -21.36 6.30
N LEU A 178 5.32 -21.62 5.00
CA LEU A 178 6.64 -21.56 4.36
C LEU A 178 7.25 -20.17 4.47
N LEU A 179 6.50 -19.11 4.15
CA LEU A 179 6.98 -17.72 4.25
C LEU A 179 7.34 -17.36 5.70
N LYS A 180 6.59 -17.85 6.69
CA LYS A 180 6.90 -17.69 8.12
C LYS A 180 8.22 -18.36 8.49
N ALA A 181 8.46 -19.57 7.99
CA ALA A 181 9.72 -20.26 8.19
C ALA A 181 10.89 -19.48 7.55
N ILE A 182 10.73 -18.96 6.34
CA ILE A 182 11.77 -18.14 5.70
C ILE A 182 12.08 -16.89 6.54
N LEU A 183 11.05 -16.17 7.02
CA LEU A 183 11.23 -15.00 7.88
C LEU A 183 12.02 -15.33 9.16
N MET A 184 11.65 -16.40 9.86
CA MET A 184 12.31 -16.81 11.12
C MET A 184 13.76 -17.24 10.90
N TYR A 185 14.05 -17.88 9.76
CA TYR A 185 15.41 -18.22 9.38
C TYR A 185 16.25 -16.95 9.18
N LYS A 186 15.71 -15.97 8.44
CA LYS A 186 16.38 -14.73 8.09
C LYS A 186 16.57 -13.78 9.29
N SER A 187 15.66 -13.81 10.26
CA SER A 187 15.80 -13.03 11.50
C SER A 187 16.84 -13.57 12.48
N GLY A 188 17.47 -14.72 12.16
CA GLY A 188 18.49 -15.34 13.00
C GLY A 188 17.94 -16.06 14.24
N SER A 189 16.62 -16.18 14.38
CA SER A 189 16.00 -16.88 15.50
C SER A 189 15.97 -18.38 15.26
N TYR A 190 17.11 -19.06 15.46
CA TYR A 190 17.23 -20.51 15.21
C TYR A 190 16.18 -21.34 15.96
N SER A 191 15.90 -21.01 17.23
CA SER A 191 14.90 -21.71 18.04
C SER A 191 13.46 -21.50 17.54
N SER A 192 13.11 -20.29 17.10
CA SER A 192 11.79 -20.03 16.50
C SER A 192 11.66 -20.66 15.12
N TRP A 193 12.75 -20.67 14.36
CA TRP A 193 12.81 -21.29 13.05
C TRP A 193 12.67 -22.81 13.14
N SER A 194 13.39 -23.47 14.06
CA SER A 194 13.32 -24.93 14.26
C SER A 194 11.90 -25.39 14.58
N VAL A 195 11.18 -24.62 15.42
CA VAL A 195 9.77 -24.88 15.75
C VAL A 195 8.87 -24.73 14.51
N CYS A 196 9.10 -23.70 13.69
CA CYS A 196 8.31 -23.50 12.47
C CYS A 196 8.51 -24.64 11.46
N VAL A 197 9.73 -25.13 11.29
CA VAL A 197 9.99 -26.23 10.34
C VAL A 197 9.61 -27.60 10.89
N SER A 198 9.41 -27.77 12.20
CA SER A 198 8.79 -28.98 12.75
C SER A 198 7.26 -29.00 12.60
N ASP A 199 6.64 -27.86 12.25
CA ASP A 199 5.20 -27.78 12.06
C ASP A 199 4.75 -28.55 10.80
N ASN A 200 3.73 -29.40 10.94
CA ASN A 200 3.17 -30.19 9.84
C ASN A 200 2.52 -29.34 8.74
N ARG A 201 2.32 -28.04 8.98
CA ARG A 201 1.82 -27.08 7.99
C ARG A 201 2.89 -26.60 7.00
N VAL A 202 4.16 -26.96 7.17
CA VAL A 202 5.19 -26.68 6.17
C VAL A 202 5.27 -27.87 5.22
N ASP A 203 5.18 -27.61 3.91
CA ASP A 203 5.33 -28.64 2.89
C ASP A 203 6.69 -29.35 3.03
N ARG A 204 6.64 -30.64 3.37
CA ARG A 204 7.83 -31.47 3.61
C ARG A 204 8.63 -31.74 2.33
N ALA A 205 7.97 -31.70 1.16
CA ALA A 205 8.63 -31.92 -0.12
C ALA A 205 9.28 -30.64 -0.67
N ASN A 206 9.08 -29.48 -0.02
CA ASN A 206 9.69 -28.24 -0.44
C ASN A 206 11.23 -28.32 -0.33
N LYS A 207 11.92 -28.20 -1.46
CA LYS A 207 13.38 -28.37 -1.55
C LYS A 207 14.15 -27.43 -0.63
N TRP A 208 13.72 -26.17 -0.52
CA TRP A 208 14.37 -25.20 0.35
C TRP A 208 14.25 -25.62 1.82
N ILE A 209 13.06 -26.06 2.25
CA ILE A 209 12.84 -26.56 3.60
C ILE A 209 13.70 -27.78 3.92
N VAL A 210 13.74 -28.77 3.03
CA VAL A 210 14.56 -29.98 3.22
C VAL A 210 16.03 -29.60 3.40
N GLU A 211 16.55 -28.72 2.54
CA GLU A 211 17.94 -28.28 2.61
C GLU A 211 18.25 -27.53 3.91
N LYS A 212 17.35 -26.63 4.34
CA LYS A 212 17.55 -25.88 5.59
C LYS A 212 17.41 -26.77 6.83
N ARG A 213 16.51 -27.77 6.82
CA ARG A 213 16.42 -28.79 7.88
C ARG A 213 17.73 -29.59 8.01
N ARG A 214 18.35 -29.99 6.89
CA ARG A 214 19.65 -30.67 6.89
C ARG A 214 20.76 -29.80 7.48
N LEU A 215 20.83 -28.53 7.08
CA LEU A 215 21.80 -27.58 7.64
C LEU A 215 21.63 -27.43 9.17
N ALA A 216 20.40 -27.30 9.64
CA ALA A 216 20.11 -27.17 11.05
C ALA A 216 20.46 -28.42 11.85
N MET A 217 20.13 -29.60 11.33
CA MET A 217 20.54 -30.86 11.91
C MET A 217 22.07 -30.96 12.04
N ALA A 218 22.82 -30.53 11.02
CA ALA A 218 24.28 -30.50 11.07
C ALA A 218 24.81 -29.52 12.12
N ILE A 219 24.25 -28.31 12.20
CA ILE A 219 24.61 -27.32 13.24
C ILE A 219 24.35 -27.90 14.63
N GLN A 220 23.18 -28.50 14.84
CA GLN A 220 22.85 -29.08 16.14
C GLN A 220 23.80 -30.24 16.49
N TYR A 221 24.11 -31.13 15.55
CA TYR A 221 25.08 -32.20 15.78
C TYR A 221 26.46 -31.64 16.17
N MET A 222 26.91 -30.56 15.53
CA MET A 222 28.17 -29.89 15.91
C MET A 222 28.12 -29.28 17.32
N MET A 223 26.94 -28.84 17.79
CA MET A 223 26.77 -28.24 19.12
C MET A 223 26.63 -29.30 20.23
N ASP A 224 25.78 -30.30 20.00
CA ASP A 224 25.34 -31.26 21.03
C ASP A 224 26.05 -32.61 20.94
N GLY A 225 26.74 -32.90 19.83
CA GLY A 225 27.38 -34.19 19.57
C GLY A 225 26.40 -35.32 19.21
N GLU A 226 25.10 -35.05 19.17
CA GLU A 226 24.05 -36.00 18.82
C GLU A 226 22.95 -35.36 17.97
N ILE A 227 22.27 -36.18 17.16
CA ILE A 227 21.13 -35.75 16.33
C ILE A 227 19.86 -36.17 17.06
N LYS A 228 18.99 -35.21 17.39
CA LYS A 228 17.64 -35.50 17.93
C LYS A 228 16.83 -36.30 16.91
N SER A 229 16.09 -37.30 17.39
CA SER A 229 15.26 -38.19 16.56
C SER A 229 14.24 -37.44 15.69
N GLU A 230 13.70 -36.34 16.19
CA GLU A 230 12.74 -35.47 15.50
C GLU A 230 13.26 -34.98 14.13
N TRP A 231 14.56 -34.69 14.00
CA TRP A 231 15.14 -34.26 12.72
C TRP A 231 15.22 -35.39 11.70
N ARG A 232 15.44 -36.63 12.15
CA ARG A 232 15.50 -37.81 11.27
C ARG A 232 14.14 -38.10 10.66
N GLU A 233 13.07 -37.95 11.44
CA GLU A 233 11.69 -38.09 10.95
C GLU A 233 11.31 -36.98 9.95
N LEU A 234 11.78 -35.75 10.14
CA LEU A 234 11.42 -34.59 9.31
C LEU A 234 12.14 -34.53 7.95
N ILE A 235 13.26 -35.22 7.79
CA ILE A 235 14.04 -35.23 6.55
C ILE A 235 13.69 -36.46 5.70
N GLU A 236 12.92 -37.43 6.24
CA GLU A 236 12.64 -38.73 5.61
C GLU A 236 13.91 -39.46 5.12
N ASP A 237 15.09 -39.07 5.61
CA ASP A 237 16.33 -39.78 5.39
C ASP A 237 16.39 -40.89 6.45
N GLY A 238 16.06 -42.11 6.00
CA GLY A 238 16.29 -43.34 6.76
C GLY A 238 17.76 -43.78 6.81
N ASN A 239 18.70 -42.94 6.33
CA ASN A 239 20.14 -43.20 6.27
C ASN A 239 20.95 -41.99 6.76
#